data_AF-A0A7S0S3T7-F1
#
_entry.id   AF-A0A7S0S3T7-F1
#
_cell.length_a   1.000
_cell.length_b   1.000
_cell.length_c   1.000
_cell.angle_alpha   90.00
_cell.angle_beta   90.00
_cell.angle_gamma   90.00
#
_symmetry.space_group_name_H-M   'P 1'
#
loop_
_entity.id
_entity.type
_entity.pdbx_description
1 polymer ?
#
loop_
_entity_poly.entity_id
_entity_poly.type
_entity_poly.pdbx_seq_one_letter_code
_entity_poly.pdbx_strand_id
1 'polypeptide(L)'
;MLSIRSCGLVLALLALAAPCITSTQDRYTRLVVHGAMQEHQLDDYPHFDDDVTIPDFGYNDELLRNARRRLMAAPRQRPIQGDPKKMIGLRCRLTRGDWCGQYDRQEGVAWKPAPRGSKACPNNCSHVGNCNHDTGLCDCPAGTTGDDCS
;
A
#
# COMPACT_ATOMS: atom_id res chain seq x y z
N MET A 1 15.55 -25.86 40.82
CA MET A 1 15.47 -27.25 40.32
C MET A 1 16.55 -27.42 39.25
N LEU A 2 17.67 -28.02 39.64
CA LEU A 2 18.81 -28.34 38.78
C LEU A 2 18.45 -29.60 37.98
N SER A 3 18.47 -29.53 36.64
CA SER A 3 18.29 -30.71 35.78
C SER A 3 19.51 -30.84 34.87
N ILE A 4 20.45 -31.66 35.32
CA ILE A 4 21.64 -32.10 34.61
C ILE A 4 21.19 -33.20 33.63
N ARG A 5 21.34 -32.97 32.33
CA ARG A 5 21.32 -34.04 31.32
C ARG A 5 22.71 -34.22 30.75
N SER A 6 23.47 -35.02 31.48
CA SER A 6 24.71 -35.67 31.06
C SER A 6 24.40 -36.71 29.98
N CYS A 7 24.93 -36.51 28.78
CA CYS A 7 25.05 -37.54 27.76
C CYS A 7 26.53 -37.70 27.40
N GLY A 8 27.07 -38.88 27.71
CA GLY A 8 28.08 -39.52 26.87
C GLY A 8 29.54 -39.25 27.20
N LEU A 9 30.12 -40.09 28.05
CA LEU A 9 31.52 -40.51 27.88
C LEU A 9 31.58 -42.03 28.08
N VAL A 10 31.42 -42.76 26.99
CA VAL A 10 31.68 -44.21 26.93
C VAL A 10 32.94 -44.39 26.11
N LEU A 11 33.95 -44.97 26.75
CA LEU A 11 35.24 -45.31 26.18
C LEU A 11 35.11 -46.37 25.08
N ALA A 12 35.97 -46.17 24.08
CA ALA A 12 36.22 -46.96 22.87
C ALA A 12 36.23 -48.49 23.02
N LEU A 13 35.66 -49.17 22.02
CA LEU A 13 36.20 -50.41 21.46
C LEU A 13 35.60 -50.66 20.05
N LEU A 14 36.50 -50.85 19.08
CA LEU A 14 36.35 -51.60 17.82
C LEU A 14 35.52 -50.98 16.67
N ALA A 15 36.29 -50.44 15.71
CA ALA A 15 36.29 -50.77 14.28
C ALA A 15 35.04 -50.51 13.40
N LEU A 16 35.35 -49.80 12.30
CA LEU A 16 34.68 -49.72 10.98
C LEU A 16 33.65 -48.60 10.71
N ALA A 17 33.98 -47.87 9.65
CA ALA A 17 33.11 -47.14 8.71
C ALA A 17 32.56 -45.75 9.10
N ALA A 18 33.24 -44.75 8.54
CA ALA A 18 32.74 -43.60 7.75
C ALA A 18 31.73 -42.58 8.34
N PRO A 19 31.85 -41.30 7.96
CA PRO A 19 31.06 -40.20 8.51
C PRO A 19 29.74 -40.03 7.75
N CYS A 20 28.63 -39.92 8.47
CA CYS A 20 27.38 -39.36 7.91
C CYS A 20 27.10 -38.02 8.58
N ILE A 21 27.70 -36.97 8.03
CA ILE A 21 27.17 -35.61 8.14
C ILE A 21 25.99 -35.56 7.17
N THR A 22 24.76 -35.57 7.67
CA THR A 22 23.60 -35.16 6.87
C THR A 22 22.86 -34.04 7.59
N SER A 23 23.24 -32.84 7.15
CA SER A 23 22.51 -31.59 7.24
C SER A 23 21.02 -31.81 6.93
N THR A 24 20.15 -31.53 7.89
CA THR A 24 18.70 -31.48 7.68
C THR A 24 18.37 -30.17 6.97
N GLN A 25 18.44 -30.20 5.63
CA GLN A 25 17.93 -29.15 4.76
C GLN A 25 16.40 -29.12 4.76
N ASP A 26 15.91 -27.90 4.88
CA ASP A 26 14.65 -27.32 4.42
C ASP A 26 13.57 -28.27 3.85
N ARG A 27 12.48 -28.37 4.62
CA ARG A 27 11.16 -28.69 4.10
C ARG A 27 10.67 -27.52 3.24
N TYR A 28 11.02 -27.52 1.96
CA TYR A 28 10.27 -26.81 0.94
C TYR A 28 9.51 -27.82 0.10
N THR A 29 8.19 -27.83 0.25
CA THR A 29 7.26 -28.64 -0.54
C THR A 29 7.33 -28.15 -1.98
N ARG A 30 8.08 -28.85 -2.83
CA ARG A 30 8.12 -28.58 -4.27
C ARG A 30 6.83 -29.12 -4.90
N LEU A 31 5.83 -28.27 -5.03
CA LEU A 31 4.66 -28.53 -5.86
C LEU A 31 5.12 -28.46 -7.33
N VAL A 32 5.35 -29.62 -7.96
CA VAL A 32 5.66 -29.68 -9.38
C VAL A 32 4.35 -29.54 -10.15
N VAL A 33 4.04 -28.32 -10.56
CA VAL A 33 3.01 -28.08 -11.58
C VAL A 33 3.70 -28.27 -12.92
N HIS A 34 3.36 -29.35 -13.63
CA HIS A 34 3.65 -29.46 -15.05
C HIS A 34 2.75 -28.45 -15.79
N GLY A 35 3.27 -27.25 -15.99
CA GLY A 35 2.68 -26.19 -16.81
C GLY A 35 3.80 -25.50 -17.54
N ALA A 36 3.61 -25.27 -18.84
CA ALA A 36 4.58 -24.79 -19.81
C ALA A 36 5.60 -23.77 -19.27
N MET A 37 6.90 -24.07 -19.46
CA MET A 37 7.95 -23.07 -19.41
C MET A 37 7.75 -22.14 -20.60
N GLN A 38 7.15 -20.98 -20.36
CA GLN A 38 7.34 -19.82 -21.21
C GLN A 38 8.27 -18.88 -20.44
N GLU A 39 9.51 -18.80 -20.89
CA GLU A 39 10.45 -17.77 -20.45
C GLU A 39 9.90 -16.41 -20.89
N HIS A 40 9.26 -15.68 -19.98
CA HIS A 40 9.13 -14.24 -20.14
C HIS A 40 10.45 -13.62 -19.67
N GLN A 41 11.24 -13.22 -20.66
CA GLN A 41 12.37 -12.33 -20.46
C GLN A 41 11.80 -10.97 -20.01
N LEU A 42 11.89 -10.70 -18.71
CA LEU A 42 11.62 -9.37 -18.14
C LEU A 42 12.83 -8.49 -18.47
N ASP A 43 12.78 -7.85 -19.63
CA ASP A 43 13.65 -6.72 -19.91
C ASP A 43 13.13 -5.53 -19.08
N ASP A 44 13.58 -5.44 -17.83
CA ASP A 44 13.28 -4.32 -16.91
C ASP A 44 13.95 -3.03 -17.42
N TYR A 45 13.31 -2.36 -18.38
CA TYR A 45 13.56 -0.96 -18.71
C TYR A 45 12.58 -0.09 -17.91
N PRO A 46 13.02 0.98 -17.22
CA PRO A 46 12.14 1.78 -16.37
C PRO A 46 11.37 2.79 -17.25
N HIS A 47 10.47 2.28 -18.09
CA HIS A 47 9.34 3.07 -18.54
C HIS A 47 8.16 2.70 -17.64
N PHE A 48 7.56 3.69 -17.00
CA PHE A 48 6.25 3.50 -16.42
C PHE A 48 5.28 3.35 -17.60
N ASP A 49 5.12 2.11 -18.07
CA ASP A 49 4.09 1.78 -19.05
C ASP A 49 2.72 2.02 -18.39
N ASP A 50 2.11 3.15 -18.74
CA ASP A 50 0.73 3.53 -18.43
C ASP A 50 -0.30 2.66 -19.20
N ASP A 51 0.19 1.72 -19.99
CA ASP A 51 -0.51 0.73 -20.77
C ASP A 51 -0.72 -0.60 -20.02
N VAL A 52 -1.20 -0.49 -18.76
CA VAL A 52 -2.08 -1.53 -18.22
C VAL A 52 -3.32 -1.58 -19.12
N THR A 53 -3.21 -2.41 -20.16
CA THR A 53 -4.34 -2.81 -20.98
C THR A 53 -5.22 -3.70 -20.11
N ILE A 54 -6.16 -3.06 -19.40
CA ILE A 54 -7.26 -3.79 -18.78
C ILE A 54 -7.97 -4.49 -19.95
N PRO A 55 -8.02 -5.83 -19.98
CA PRO A 55 -8.69 -6.54 -21.07
C PRO A 55 -10.12 -6.02 -21.15
N ASP A 56 -10.55 -5.72 -22.36
CA ASP A 56 -11.86 -5.14 -22.67
C ASP A 56 -12.93 -6.21 -22.38
N PHE A 57 -13.23 -6.42 -21.10
CA PHE A 57 -14.41 -7.13 -20.66
C PHE A 57 -15.55 -6.27 -21.16
N GLY A 58 -16.24 -6.70 -22.23
CA GLY A 58 -17.33 -5.96 -22.86
C GLY A 58 -18.41 -5.54 -21.85
N TYR A 59 -18.17 -4.42 -21.16
CA TYR A 59 -19.09 -3.82 -20.23
C TYR A 59 -20.14 -3.17 -21.10
N ASN A 60 -21.38 -3.66 -20.99
CA ASN A 60 -22.46 -3.04 -21.73
C ASN A 60 -22.54 -1.55 -21.33
N ASP A 61 -22.67 -0.72 -22.35
CA ASP A 61 -22.55 0.73 -22.26
C ASP A 61 -23.63 1.33 -21.33
N GLU A 62 -24.72 0.59 -21.18
CA GLU A 62 -25.81 0.87 -20.25
C GLU A 62 -25.45 0.58 -18.77
N LEU A 63 -24.72 -0.48 -18.44
CA LEU A 63 -24.22 -0.73 -17.09
C LEU A 63 -23.29 0.40 -16.64
N LEU A 64 -22.40 0.86 -17.52
CA LEU A 64 -21.49 1.97 -17.19
C LEU A 64 -22.27 3.27 -16.95
N ARG A 65 -23.23 3.61 -17.81
CA ARG A 65 -24.11 4.78 -17.61
C ARG A 65 -24.93 4.67 -16.31
N ASN A 66 -25.44 3.48 -15.99
CA ASN A 66 -26.22 3.24 -14.78
C ASN A 66 -25.35 3.25 -13.51
N ALA A 67 -24.15 2.69 -13.57
CA ALA A 67 -23.17 2.73 -12.49
C ALA A 67 -22.73 4.17 -12.20
N ARG A 68 -22.42 4.97 -13.23
CA ARG A 68 -22.07 6.38 -13.07
C ARG A 68 -23.22 7.18 -12.45
N ARG A 69 -24.46 6.98 -12.91
CA ARG A 69 -25.64 7.61 -12.29
C ARG A 69 -25.79 7.25 -10.81
N ARG A 70 -25.56 5.98 -10.45
CA ARG A 70 -25.61 5.53 -9.05
C ARG A 70 -24.49 6.10 -8.19
N LEU A 71 -23.28 6.22 -8.72
CA LEU A 71 -22.15 6.82 -8.00
C LEU A 71 -22.35 8.32 -7.77
N MET A 72 -22.88 9.04 -8.77
CA MET A 72 -23.15 10.48 -8.65
C MET A 72 -24.38 10.78 -7.78
N ALA A 73 -25.36 9.87 -7.74
CA ALA A 73 -26.53 9.95 -6.87
C ALA A 73 -26.27 9.37 -5.47
N ALA A 74 -25.12 8.72 -5.24
CA ALA A 74 -24.79 8.19 -3.94
C ALA A 74 -24.61 9.36 -2.97
N PRO A 75 -25.28 9.35 -1.80
CA PRO A 75 -24.98 10.34 -0.77
C PRO A 75 -23.49 10.25 -0.45
N ARG A 76 -22.82 11.40 -0.30
CA ARG A 76 -21.43 11.45 0.20
C ARG A 76 -21.36 10.51 1.39
N GLN A 77 -20.51 9.49 1.28
CA GLN A 77 -20.31 8.55 2.37
C GLN A 77 -19.99 9.37 3.61
N ARG A 78 -20.81 9.22 4.65
CA ARG A 78 -20.51 9.80 5.95
C ARG A 78 -19.12 9.28 6.36
N PRO A 79 -18.34 10.04 7.14
CA PRO A 79 -17.12 9.52 7.73
C PRO A 79 -17.43 8.14 8.30
N ILE A 80 -16.63 7.12 7.95
CA ILE A 80 -16.87 5.75 8.39
C ILE A 80 -17.01 5.79 9.92
N GLN A 81 -18.23 5.59 10.42
CA GLN A 81 -18.53 5.55 11.85
C GLN A 81 -18.05 4.20 12.39
N GLY A 82 -16.75 3.95 12.31
CA GLY A 82 -16.10 2.85 13.00
C GLY A 82 -15.53 3.35 14.31
N ASP A 83 -15.63 2.55 15.37
CA ASP A 83 -14.82 2.76 16.57
C ASP A 83 -13.34 2.78 16.13
N PRO A 84 -12.63 3.92 16.28
CA PRO A 84 -11.23 4.03 15.86
C PRO A 84 -10.38 2.92 16.47
N LYS A 85 -10.61 2.54 17.74
CA LYS A 85 -9.83 1.50 18.42
C LYS A 85 -9.96 0.13 17.72
N LYS A 86 -11.16 -0.19 17.21
CA LYS A 86 -11.41 -1.43 16.48
C LYS A 86 -10.64 -1.47 15.15
N MET A 87 -10.56 -0.35 14.44
CA MET A 87 -9.84 -0.25 13.16
C MET A 87 -8.32 -0.33 13.36
N ILE A 88 -7.81 0.25 14.44
CA ILE A 88 -6.40 0.18 14.81
C ILE A 88 -6.01 -1.25 15.20
N GLY A 89 -6.81 -1.93 16.02
CA GLY A 89 -6.58 -3.33 16.37
C GLY A 89 -6.51 -4.25 15.15
N LEU A 90 -7.35 -4.01 14.13
CA LEU A 90 -7.31 -4.77 12.87
C LEU A 90 -6.01 -4.55 12.08
N ARG A 91 -5.46 -3.33 12.09
CA ARG A 91 -4.18 -2.99 11.43
C ARG A 91 -2.99 -3.62 12.14
N CYS A 92 -3.04 -3.68 13.47
CA CYS A 92 -1.90 -4.11 14.29
C CYS A 92 -1.81 -5.62 14.51
N ARG A 93 -2.87 -6.37 14.21
CA ARG A 93 -3.01 -7.81 14.46
C ARG A 93 -1.88 -8.70 13.95
N LEU A 94 -1.16 -8.31 12.89
CA LEU A 94 -0.07 -9.10 12.31
C LEU A 94 1.34 -8.56 12.65
N THR A 95 1.42 -7.49 13.43
CA THR A 95 2.70 -6.93 13.87
C THR A 95 3.24 -7.70 15.08
N ARG A 96 4.56 -7.86 15.18
CA ARG A 96 5.24 -8.45 16.34
C ARG A 96 5.97 -7.34 17.11
N GLY A 97 5.93 -7.38 18.44
CA GLY A 97 6.56 -6.38 19.31
C GLY A 97 5.78 -5.08 19.44
N ASP A 98 6.42 -4.02 19.93
CA ASP A 98 5.77 -2.76 20.33
C ASP A 98 5.47 -1.80 19.18
N TRP A 99 5.51 -2.28 17.94
CA TRP A 99 5.37 -1.47 16.72
C TRP A 99 4.09 -0.63 16.70
N CYS A 100 3.00 -1.16 17.25
CA CYS A 100 1.72 -0.44 17.37
C CYS A 100 1.51 0.30 18.69
N GLY A 101 2.33 0.05 19.72
CA GLY A 101 2.10 0.62 21.05
C GLY A 101 2.22 2.15 21.11
N GLN A 102 3.03 2.76 20.24
CA GLN A 102 3.08 4.22 20.14
C GLN A 102 1.89 4.81 19.40
N TYR A 103 1.34 4.08 18.42
CA TYR A 103 0.22 4.56 17.62
C TYR A 103 -1.10 4.58 18.41
N ASP A 104 -1.36 3.56 19.24
CA ASP A 104 -2.53 3.54 20.15
C ASP A 104 -2.50 4.64 21.21
N ARG A 105 -1.31 5.15 21.54
CA ARG A 105 -1.10 6.23 22.52
C ARG A 105 -1.21 7.62 21.91
N GLN A 106 -1.38 7.75 20.59
CA GLN A 106 -1.58 9.05 19.96
C GLN A 106 -2.92 9.62 20.38
N GLU A 107 -2.92 10.82 20.96
CA GLU A 107 -4.13 11.57 21.18
C GLU A 107 -4.74 11.94 19.82
N GLY A 108 -6.06 11.75 19.68
CA GLY A 108 -6.76 12.13 18.47
C GLY A 108 -6.60 13.63 18.23
N VAL A 109 -6.08 14.00 17.06
CA VAL A 109 -5.97 15.42 16.69
C VAL A 109 -7.38 15.95 16.46
N ALA A 110 -7.77 16.97 17.23
CA ALA A 110 -9.03 17.66 17.02
C ALA A 110 -9.07 18.19 15.58
N TRP A 111 -10.15 17.88 14.86
CA TRP A 111 -10.34 18.39 13.51
C TRP A 111 -10.36 19.92 13.54
N LYS A 112 -9.51 20.54 12.73
CA LYS A 112 -9.49 21.97 12.45
C LYS A 112 -9.44 22.13 10.94
N PRO A 113 -10.13 23.15 10.37
CA PRO A 113 -9.95 23.47 8.96
C PRO A 113 -8.46 23.75 8.70
N ALA A 114 -7.98 23.32 7.53
CA ALA A 114 -6.62 23.65 7.12
C ALA A 114 -6.46 25.18 7.10
N PRO A 115 -5.37 25.73 7.65
CA PRO A 115 -5.11 27.14 7.53
C PRO A 115 -4.99 27.46 6.04
N ARG A 116 -5.88 28.31 5.52
CA ARG A 116 -5.70 28.91 4.21
C ARG A 116 -4.83 30.15 4.37
N GLY A 117 -3.90 30.35 3.46
CA GLY A 117 -3.19 31.60 3.34
C GLY A 117 -4.13 32.78 3.07
N SER A 118 -3.56 33.98 3.15
CA SER A 118 -4.29 35.24 3.03
C SER A 118 -3.84 36.09 1.84
N LYS A 119 -3.05 35.53 0.92
CA LYS A 119 -2.60 36.27 -0.26
C LYS A 119 -3.73 36.38 -1.28
N ALA A 120 -3.87 37.58 -1.83
CA ALA A 120 -4.77 37.83 -2.95
C ALA A 120 -4.07 37.43 -4.26
N CYS A 121 -4.83 36.85 -5.18
CA CYS A 121 -4.36 36.59 -6.54
C CYS A 121 -4.70 37.78 -7.45
N PRO A 122 -3.87 38.05 -8.48
CA PRO A 122 -4.14 39.09 -9.47
C PRO A 122 -5.48 38.81 -10.16
N ASN A 123 -6.34 39.83 -10.24
CA ASN A 123 -7.68 39.79 -10.85
C ASN A 123 -8.54 38.56 -10.47
N ASN A 124 -8.31 37.98 -9.29
CA ASN A 124 -8.95 36.72 -8.88
C ASN A 124 -8.81 35.59 -9.92
N CYS A 125 -7.64 35.49 -10.55
CA CYS A 125 -7.33 34.54 -11.63
C CYS A 125 -8.34 34.61 -12.78
N SER A 126 -8.82 35.82 -13.09
CA SER A 126 -9.86 36.11 -14.10
C SER A 126 -11.13 35.27 -13.94
N HIS A 127 -11.36 34.68 -12.76
CA HIS A 127 -12.41 33.69 -12.49
C HIS A 127 -12.32 32.40 -13.34
N VAL A 128 -11.17 32.16 -13.97
CA VAL A 128 -10.89 30.97 -14.78
C VAL A 128 -9.97 30.00 -14.05
N GLY A 129 -8.95 30.52 -13.35
CA GLY A 129 -7.99 29.74 -12.58
C GLY A 129 -8.38 29.51 -11.12
N ASN A 130 -7.62 28.66 -10.44
CA ASN A 130 -7.71 28.47 -9.00
C ASN A 130 -6.63 29.31 -8.28
N CYS A 131 -7.03 30.11 -7.29
CA CYS A 131 -6.10 30.95 -6.55
C CYS A 131 -5.41 30.17 -5.42
N ASN A 132 -4.08 30.10 -5.46
CA ASN A 132 -3.28 29.62 -4.34
C ASN A 132 -3.06 30.75 -3.33
N HIS A 133 -3.84 30.78 -2.26
CA HIS A 133 -3.77 31.82 -1.23
C HIS A 133 -2.52 31.79 -0.35
N ASP A 134 -1.68 30.75 -0.44
CA ASP A 134 -0.40 30.65 0.28
C ASP A 134 0.73 31.34 -0.52
N THR A 135 0.72 31.21 -1.84
CA THR A 135 1.74 31.79 -2.73
C THR A 135 1.31 33.11 -3.36
N GLY A 136 0.01 33.29 -3.63
CA GLY A 136 -0.55 34.40 -4.41
C GLY A 136 -0.58 34.14 -5.92
N LEU A 137 -0.33 32.90 -6.35
CA LEU A 137 -0.25 32.51 -7.76
C LEU A 137 -1.54 31.84 -8.23
N CYS A 138 -1.81 31.95 -9.53
CA CYS A 138 -2.96 31.33 -10.18
C CYS A 138 -2.58 30.00 -10.85
N ASP A 139 -3.32 28.95 -10.53
CA ASP A 139 -3.27 27.68 -11.26
C ASP A 139 -4.25 27.75 -12.45
N CYS A 140 -3.71 27.94 -13.65
CA CYS A 140 -4.49 28.14 -14.87
C CYS A 140 -4.86 26.82 -15.56
N PRO A 141 -6.10 26.64 -16.04
CA PRO A 141 -6.45 25.50 -16.89
C PRO A 141 -5.75 25.58 -18.25
N ALA A 142 -5.63 24.42 -18.91
CA ALA A 142 -5.03 24.34 -20.24
C ALA A 142 -5.72 25.30 -21.23
N GLY A 143 -4.92 26.05 -21.99
CA GLY A 143 -5.41 27.06 -22.94
C GLY A 143 -5.49 28.49 -22.39
N THR A 144 -5.23 28.69 -21.10
CA THR A 144 -5.07 30.02 -20.48
C THR A 144 -3.66 30.18 -19.92
N THR A 145 -3.15 31.41 -19.89
CA THR A 145 -1.78 31.72 -19.46
C THR A 145 -1.73 33.08 -18.76
N GLY A 146 -0.54 33.53 -18.37
CA GLY A 146 -0.34 34.77 -17.65
C GLY A 146 -0.57 34.64 -16.15
N ASP A 147 -0.29 35.72 -15.42
CA ASP A 147 -0.33 35.73 -13.95
C ASP A 147 -1.76 35.57 -13.40
N ASP A 148 -2.78 35.94 -14.18
CA ASP A 148 -4.21 35.89 -13.84
C ASP A 148 -5.07 35.03 -14.78
N CYS A 149 -4.47 34.17 -15.59
CA CYS A 149 -5.18 33.24 -16.49
C CYS A 149 -6.11 33.89 -17.54
N SER A 150 -5.77 35.07 -18.05
CA SER A 150 -6.52 35.78 -19.11
C SER A 150 -6.08 35.41 -20.53
#